data_AF-A0A4Q3ECN4-F1
#
_entry.id   AF-A0A4Q3ECN4-F1
#
_cell.length_a   1.000
_cell.length_b   1.000
_cell.length_c   1.000
_cell.angle_alpha   90.00
_cell.angle_beta   90.00
_cell.angle_gamma   90.00
#
_symmetry.space_group_name_H-M   'P 1'
#
loop_
_entity.id
_entity.type
_entity.pdbx_description
1 polymer ?
#
loop_
_entity_poly.entity_id
_entity_poly.type
_entity_poly.pdbx_seq_one_letter_code
_entity_poly.pdbx_strand_id
1 'polypeptide(L)'
;MNVLKRNTLFGAAAIALSVILLSGFDKEVRNDQLNNIRANFANPPATSRPGVYWYFMDGNLSRQGITDDLEAMKKAGIGNVVFLEVNVGVPRGKVDFLSEEWQELFTYAVRESERLGITITLGVGPGWAGSGGPWVQGKLSMQHLVSSVTVVDGAAKSKIILPVPDPKKPYFDFAFTPELEKRWKEFYEDVAVLAFPEPAKSEKITGVDDKALYYRAPYTSTPNVSAYIPSLAVYPEASAEAIIPKEN
;
A
#
# COMPACT_ATOMS: atom_id res chain seq x y z
N MET A 1 -2.01 50.28 64.14
CA MET A 1 -2.66 49.05 63.62
C MET A 1 -3.40 49.25 62.28
N ASN A 2 -3.03 50.25 61.45
CA ASN A 2 -3.75 50.59 60.20
C ASN A 2 -2.97 50.34 58.89
N VAL A 3 -1.71 49.90 58.97
CA VAL A 3 -0.87 49.70 57.77
C VAL A 3 -1.07 48.30 57.16
N LEU A 4 -1.38 47.27 57.97
CA LEU A 4 -1.57 45.90 57.46
C LEU A 4 -2.88 45.69 56.67
N LYS A 5 -3.96 46.43 56.95
CA LYS A 5 -5.23 46.28 56.22
C LYS A 5 -5.22 46.88 54.80
N ARG A 6 -4.31 47.82 54.52
CA ARG A 6 -4.22 48.49 53.21
C ARG A 6 -3.56 47.58 52.16
N ASN A 7 -2.54 46.82 52.54
CA ASN A 7 -1.82 45.93 51.61
C ASN A 7 -2.64 44.70 51.18
N THR A 8 -3.51 44.18 52.03
CA THR A 8 -4.42 43.06 51.68
C THR A 8 -5.51 43.46 50.69
N LEU A 9 -6.01 44.70 50.72
CA LEU A 9 -6.99 45.17 49.74
C LEU A 9 -6.37 45.40 48.36
N PHE A 10 -5.15 45.95 48.29
CA PHE A 10 -4.44 46.15 47.02
C PHE A 10 -4.03 44.82 46.37
N GLY A 11 -3.62 43.82 47.16
CA GLY A 11 -3.32 42.47 46.65
C GLY A 11 -4.54 41.73 46.11
N ALA A 12 -5.69 41.80 46.81
CA ALA A 12 -6.93 41.17 46.36
C ALA A 12 -7.52 41.85 45.10
N ALA A 13 -7.42 43.18 44.99
CA ALA A 13 -7.85 43.91 43.80
C ALA A 13 -6.95 43.62 42.58
N ALA A 14 -5.63 43.51 42.77
CA ALA A 14 -4.69 43.14 41.70
C ALA A 14 -4.92 41.70 41.19
N ILE A 15 -5.19 40.75 42.10
CA ILE A 15 -5.52 39.36 41.75
C ILE A 15 -6.87 39.30 41.01
N ALA A 16 -7.91 39.98 41.51
CA ALA A 16 -9.21 40.03 40.83
C ALA A 16 -9.12 40.68 39.43
N LEU A 17 -8.35 41.76 39.28
CA LEU A 17 -8.13 42.40 37.98
C LEU A 17 -7.36 41.49 37.01
N SER A 18 -6.35 40.74 37.49
CA SER A 18 -5.61 39.78 36.67
C SER A 18 -6.44 38.57 36.23
N VAL A 19 -7.34 38.06 37.08
CA VAL A 19 -8.27 36.97 36.74
C VAL A 19 -9.33 37.45 35.73
N ILE A 20 -9.84 38.68 35.86
CA ILE A 20 -10.77 39.28 34.90
C ILE A 20 -10.10 39.49 33.54
N LEU A 21 -8.86 39.99 33.50
CA LEU A 21 -8.08 40.18 32.27
C LEU A 21 -7.74 38.85 31.58
N LEU A 22 -7.42 37.78 32.32
CA LEU A 22 -7.18 36.44 31.78
C LEU A 22 -8.46 35.80 31.23
N SER A 23 -9.61 35.97 31.90
CA SER A 23 -10.89 35.40 31.44
C SER A 23 -11.50 36.12 30.22
N GLY A 24 -11.23 37.42 30.04
CA GLY A 24 -11.64 38.19 28.87
C GLY A 24 -10.86 37.80 27.61
N PHE A 25 -9.55 37.59 27.75
CA PHE A 25 -8.67 37.15 26.67
C PHE A 25 -9.06 35.76 26.13
N ASP A 26 -9.37 34.80 27.00
CA ASP A 26 -9.78 33.45 26.59
C ASP A 26 -11.13 33.43 25.83
N LYS A 27 -12.00 34.41 26.09
CA LYS A 27 -13.32 34.51 25.45
C LYS A 27 -13.24 35.19 24.08
N GLU A 28 -12.42 36.22 23.93
CA GLU A 28 -12.15 36.87 22.64
C GLU A 28 -11.43 35.91 21.69
N VAL A 29 -10.35 35.24 22.14
CA VAL A 29 -9.63 34.25 21.33
C VAL A 29 -10.55 33.12 20.87
N ARG A 30 -11.44 32.63 21.73
CA ARG A 30 -12.42 31.59 21.38
C ARG A 30 -13.46 32.07 20.38
N ASN A 31 -13.92 33.31 20.49
CA ASN A 31 -14.86 33.90 19.53
C ASN A 31 -14.20 34.11 18.17
N ASP A 32 -12.96 34.56 18.13
CA ASP A 32 -12.20 34.72 16.89
C ASP A 32 -11.92 33.38 16.20
N GLN A 33 -11.54 32.37 16.97
CA GLN A 33 -11.42 31.00 16.46
C GLN A 33 -12.73 30.46 15.90
N LEU A 34 -13.85 30.65 16.61
CA LEU A 34 -15.16 30.21 16.15
C LEU A 34 -15.62 30.97 14.90
N ASN A 35 -15.35 32.27 14.83
CA ASN A 35 -15.64 33.09 13.66
C ASN A 35 -14.80 32.65 12.45
N ASN A 36 -13.52 32.33 12.67
CA ASN A 36 -12.64 31.79 11.63
C ASN A 36 -13.12 30.42 11.13
N ILE A 37 -13.50 29.51 12.03
CA ILE A 37 -14.10 28.21 11.65
C ILE A 37 -15.38 28.42 10.86
N ARG A 38 -16.28 29.29 11.29
CA ARG A 38 -17.53 29.59 10.55
C ARG A 38 -17.25 30.17 9.17
N ALA A 39 -16.28 31.09 9.07
CA ALA A 39 -15.90 31.70 7.80
C ALA A 39 -15.31 30.66 6.84
N ASN A 40 -14.41 29.79 7.30
CA ASN A 40 -13.81 28.73 6.50
C ASN A 40 -14.82 27.59 6.21
N PHE A 41 -15.82 27.37 7.05
CA PHE A 41 -16.88 26.41 6.75
C PHE A 41 -17.79 26.95 5.64
N ALA A 42 -18.14 28.23 5.69
CA ALA A 42 -18.93 28.88 4.65
C ALA A 42 -18.14 29.04 3.34
N ASN A 43 -16.83 29.29 3.43
CA ASN A 43 -15.92 29.44 2.30
C ASN A 43 -14.66 28.56 2.49
N PRO A 44 -14.76 27.25 2.20
CA PRO A 44 -13.64 26.33 2.37
C PRO A 44 -12.38 26.79 1.64
N PRO A 45 -11.20 26.78 2.29
CA PRO A 45 -9.96 27.10 1.62
C PRO A 45 -9.62 26.05 0.55
N ALA A 46 -8.75 26.41 -0.40
CA ALA A 46 -8.34 25.50 -1.47
C ALA A 46 -7.71 24.19 -0.94
N THR A 47 -7.07 24.22 0.22
CA THR A 47 -6.50 23.05 0.91
C THR A 47 -7.54 22.02 1.37
N SER A 48 -8.82 22.40 1.43
CA SER A 48 -9.93 21.51 1.79
C SER A 48 -10.62 20.89 0.57
N ARG A 49 -10.17 21.20 -0.66
CA ARG A 49 -10.77 20.62 -1.87
C ARG A 49 -10.49 19.12 -1.95
N PRO A 50 -11.46 18.32 -2.40
CA PRO A 50 -11.25 16.88 -2.55
C PRO A 50 -10.32 16.60 -3.73
N GLY A 51 -9.81 15.36 -3.74
CA GLY A 51 -9.08 14.80 -4.88
C GLY A 51 -9.81 13.62 -5.51
N VAL A 52 -9.39 13.25 -6.71
CA VAL A 52 -9.94 12.10 -7.46
C VAL A 52 -8.82 11.23 -8.02
N TYR A 53 -9.10 9.94 -8.20
CA TYR A 53 -8.32 9.11 -9.10
C TYR A 53 -8.59 9.51 -10.54
N TRP A 54 -7.54 9.70 -11.32
CA TRP A 54 -7.63 10.02 -12.74
C TRP A 54 -6.88 8.94 -13.51
N TYR A 55 -7.64 7.91 -13.90
CA TYR A 55 -7.12 6.73 -14.57
C TYR A 55 -7.09 6.95 -16.08
N PHE A 56 -5.90 6.83 -16.65
CA PHE A 56 -5.71 6.72 -18.09
C PHE A 56 -5.69 5.25 -18.47
N MET A 57 -6.55 4.88 -19.41
CA MET A 57 -6.84 3.49 -19.70
C MET A 57 -6.06 3.02 -20.94
N ASP A 58 -5.04 2.20 -20.74
CA ASP A 58 -4.24 1.47 -21.73
C ASP A 58 -3.87 2.29 -22.99
N GLY A 59 -3.21 3.43 -22.81
CA GLY A 59 -2.78 4.28 -23.93
C GLY A 59 -3.89 5.06 -24.64
N ASN A 60 -5.08 5.16 -24.03
CA ASN A 60 -6.17 6.04 -24.48
C ASN A 60 -6.11 7.39 -23.74
N LEU A 61 -5.28 8.31 -24.24
CA LEU A 61 -5.15 9.67 -23.73
C LEU A 61 -4.94 10.67 -24.87
N SER A 62 -5.42 11.90 -24.70
CA SER A 62 -5.29 12.95 -25.71
C SER A 62 -5.23 14.34 -25.06
N ARG A 63 -4.64 15.32 -25.75
CA ARG A 63 -4.59 16.71 -25.26
C ARG A 63 -5.99 17.27 -24.98
N GLN A 64 -6.91 17.08 -25.93
CA GLN A 64 -8.28 17.58 -25.77
C GLN A 64 -8.97 16.99 -24.55
N GLY A 65 -8.88 15.66 -24.37
CA GLY A 65 -9.47 14.99 -23.20
C GLY A 65 -8.86 15.45 -21.88
N ILE A 66 -7.53 15.68 -21.85
CA ILE A 66 -6.83 16.22 -20.69
C ILE A 66 -7.38 17.60 -20.29
N THR A 67 -7.55 18.51 -21.24
CA THR A 67 -8.11 19.84 -20.97
C THR A 67 -9.56 19.75 -20.52
N ASP A 68 -10.39 18.99 -21.23
CA ASP A 68 -11.82 18.87 -20.92
C ASP A 68 -12.03 18.28 -19.52
N ASP A 69 -11.27 17.25 -19.15
CA ASP A 69 -11.30 16.64 -17.82
C ASP A 69 -10.89 17.65 -16.73
N LEU A 70 -9.74 18.32 -16.89
CA LEU A 70 -9.23 19.23 -15.85
C LEU A 70 -10.10 20.49 -15.69
N GLU A 71 -10.66 21.02 -16.77
CA GLU A 71 -11.60 22.14 -16.71
C GLU A 71 -12.93 21.73 -16.04
N ALA A 72 -13.44 20.54 -16.34
CA ALA A 72 -14.61 19.99 -15.66
C ALA A 72 -14.34 19.78 -14.16
N MET A 73 -13.17 19.23 -13.80
CA MET A 73 -12.73 19.05 -12.42
C MET A 73 -12.61 20.38 -11.68
N LYS A 74 -12.01 21.40 -12.32
CA LYS A 74 -11.90 22.75 -11.75
C LYS A 74 -13.28 23.35 -11.46
N LYS A 75 -14.21 23.23 -12.42
CA LYS A 75 -15.59 23.70 -12.29
C LYS A 75 -16.34 22.99 -11.16
N ALA A 76 -16.08 21.69 -10.97
CA ALA A 76 -16.63 20.89 -9.88
C ALA A 76 -15.96 21.13 -8.51
N GLY A 77 -14.88 21.93 -8.45
CA GLY A 77 -14.18 22.25 -7.20
C GLY A 77 -13.15 21.22 -6.76
N ILE A 78 -12.73 20.31 -7.64
CA ILE A 78 -11.62 19.38 -7.37
C ILE A 78 -10.30 20.16 -7.29
N GLY A 79 -9.44 19.77 -6.34
CA GLY A 79 -8.15 20.41 -6.10
C GLY A 79 -6.94 19.50 -6.30
N ASN A 80 -7.14 18.18 -6.40
CA ASN A 80 -6.06 17.21 -6.56
C ASN A 80 -6.48 16.06 -7.48
N VAL A 81 -5.54 15.57 -8.29
CA VAL A 81 -5.72 14.35 -9.08
C VAL A 81 -4.60 13.37 -8.75
N VAL A 82 -4.95 12.09 -8.63
CA VAL A 82 -3.98 11.00 -8.56
C VAL A 82 -3.89 10.41 -9.96
N PHE A 83 -2.82 10.75 -10.67
CA PHE A 83 -2.58 10.29 -12.03
C PHE A 83 -2.08 8.85 -11.99
N LEU A 84 -2.86 7.93 -12.56
CA LEU A 84 -2.49 6.53 -12.70
C LEU A 84 -2.80 6.05 -14.12
N GLU A 85 -1.97 5.18 -14.65
CA GLU A 85 -2.18 4.53 -15.95
C GLU A 85 -2.45 3.05 -15.69
N VAL A 86 -3.51 2.51 -16.30
CA VAL A 86 -3.97 1.15 -16.04
C VAL A 86 -4.37 0.47 -17.35
N ASN A 87 -4.08 -0.81 -17.50
CA ASN A 87 -4.28 -1.55 -18.76
C ASN A 87 -5.43 -2.57 -18.71
N VAL A 88 -6.48 -2.31 -17.92
CA VAL A 88 -7.52 -3.31 -17.61
C VAL A 88 -8.88 -2.92 -18.20
N GLY A 89 -9.51 -3.87 -18.89
CA GLY A 89 -10.95 -3.82 -19.18
C GLY A 89 -11.38 -2.98 -20.39
N VAL A 90 -10.44 -2.44 -21.17
CA VAL A 90 -10.73 -1.71 -22.41
C VAL A 90 -9.73 -2.06 -23.51
N PRO A 91 -10.07 -1.85 -24.80
CA PRO A 91 -9.10 -2.00 -25.89
C PRO A 91 -7.93 -1.02 -25.78
N ARG A 92 -6.74 -1.52 -26.09
CA ARG A 92 -5.50 -0.72 -26.11
C ARG A 92 -5.62 0.44 -27.10
N GLY A 93 -5.24 1.62 -26.64
CA GLY A 93 -5.08 2.84 -27.43
C GLY A 93 -3.76 2.87 -28.21
N LYS A 94 -3.38 4.06 -28.67
CA LYS A 94 -2.24 4.25 -29.59
C LYS A 94 -0.96 4.69 -28.90
N VAL A 95 -1.07 5.21 -27.68
CA VAL A 95 0.03 5.86 -26.98
C VAL A 95 0.70 4.87 -26.05
N ASP A 96 1.92 4.46 -26.38
CA ASP A 96 2.69 3.55 -25.53
C ASP A 96 3.18 4.27 -24.26
N PHE A 97 3.05 3.61 -23.11
CA PHE A 97 3.53 4.14 -21.83
C PHE A 97 5.03 4.48 -21.90
N LEU A 98 5.40 5.68 -21.41
CA LEU A 98 6.75 6.27 -21.47
C LEU A 98 7.34 6.53 -22.87
N SER A 99 6.56 6.36 -23.95
CA SER A 99 6.95 6.88 -25.27
C SER A 99 7.11 8.41 -25.28
N GLU A 100 7.75 8.97 -26.32
CA GLU A 100 7.86 10.42 -26.48
C GLU A 100 6.48 11.10 -26.50
N GLU A 101 5.52 10.55 -27.24
CA GLU A 101 4.14 11.06 -27.28
C GLU A 101 3.48 11.04 -25.88
N TRP A 102 3.69 9.96 -25.11
CA TRP A 102 3.20 9.88 -23.74
C TRP A 102 3.82 10.96 -22.85
N GLN A 103 5.13 11.17 -22.94
CA GLN A 103 5.84 12.17 -22.13
C GLN A 103 5.39 13.59 -22.46
N GLU A 104 5.08 13.87 -23.73
CA GLU A 104 4.50 15.14 -24.15
C GLU A 104 3.10 15.36 -23.58
N LEU A 105 2.25 14.32 -23.62
CA LEU A 105 0.89 14.37 -23.07
C LEU A 105 0.90 14.51 -21.54
N PHE A 106 1.78 13.80 -20.86
CA PHE A 106 1.98 13.96 -19.41
C PHE A 106 2.45 15.38 -19.07
N THR A 107 3.45 15.89 -19.78
CA THR A 107 3.92 17.29 -19.62
C THR A 107 2.78 18.28 -19.85
N TYR A 108 1.92 18.02 -20.83
CA TYR A 108 0.75 18.84 -21.09
C TYR A 108 -0.26 18.80 -19.92
N ALA A 109 -0.55 17.63 -19.37
CA ALA A 109 -1.42 17.47 -18.20
C ALA A 109 -0.88 18.22 -16.97
N VAL A 110 0.45 18.19 -16.75
CA VAL A 110 1.11 18.97 -15.70
C VAL A 110 0.88 20.46 -15.90
N ARG A 111 1.13 20.99 -17.10
CA ARG A 111 0.94 22.43 -17.42
C ARG A 111 -0.53 22.87 -17.28
N GLU A 112 -1.47 22.05 -17.71
CA GLU A 112 -2.90 22.35 -17.58
C GLU A 112 -3.34 22.33 -16.10
N SER A 113 -2.78 21.41 -15.31
CA SER A 113 -3.05 21.35 -13.87
C SER A 113 -2.48 22.58 -13.15
N GLU A 114 -1.26 23.02 -13.50
CA GLU A 114 -0.68 24.27 -13.01
C GLU A 114 -1.55 25.49 -13.37
N ARG A 115 -1.96 25.60 -14.64
CA ARG A 115 -2.86 26.67 -15.13
C ARG A 115 -4.16 26.75 -14.33
N LEU A 116 -4.71 25.60 -13.96
CA LEU A 116 -5.99 25.49 -13.25
C LEU A 116 -5.84 25.47 -11.72
N GLY A 117 -4.62 25.41 -11.19
CA GLY A 117 -4.35 25.27 -9.76
C GLY A 117 -4.88 23.95 -9.19
N ILE A 118 -4.67 22.86 -9.93
CA ILE A 118 -4.94 21.47 -9.52
C ILE A 118 -3.59 20.80 -9.22
N THR A 119 -3.49 20.13 -8.07
CA THR A 119 -2.28 19.39 -7.69
C THR A 119 -2.30 18.01 -8.36
N ILE A 120 -1.14 17.55 -8.85
CA ILE A 120 -0.96 16.18 -9.34
C ILE A 120 -0.20 15.37 -8.30
N THR A 121 -0.75 14.22 -7.94
CA THR A 121 -0.07 13.16 -7.19
C THR A 121 0.23 11.99 -8.13
N LEU A 122 1.45 11.45 -8.07
CA LEU A 122 1.88 10.30 -8.87
C LEU A 122 1.92 9.03 -8.03
N GLY A 123 1.64 7.89 -8.66
CA GLY A 123 1.97 6.58 -8.09
C GLY A 123 3.48 6.39 -7.96
N VAL A 124 3.91 5.52 -7.04
CA VAL A 124 5.34 5.17 -6.87
C VAL A 124 5.88 4.25 -7.96
N GLY A 125 5.01 3.77 -8.84
CA GLY A 125 5.31 2.95 -10.01
C GLY A 125 4.17 2.97 -11.03
N PRO A 126 4.35 2.35 -12.20
CA PRO A 126 3.29 2.16 -13.19
C PRO A 126 2.12 1.36 -12.62
N GLY A 127 0.91 1.55 -13.15
CA GLY A 127 -0.29 0.92 -12.64
C GLY A 127 -0.95 1.71 -11.50
N TRP A 128 -1.64 1.00 -10.62
CA TRP A 128 -2.40 1.57 -9.49
C TRP A 128 -1.88 1.15 -8.11
N ALA A 129 -0.94 0.20 -8.03
CA ALA A 129 -0.47 -0.35 -6.76
C ALA A 129 0.94 -0.95 -6.86
N GLY A 130 1.61 -1.05 -5.70
CA GLY A 130 2.93 -1.63 -5.58
C GLY A 130 4.05 -0.68 -6.03
N SER A 131 5.25 -1.23 -6.19
CA SER A 131 6.47 -0.47 -6.52
C SER A 131 7.38 -1.30 -7.46
N GLY A 132 6.84 -1.69 -8.62
CA GLY A 132 7.50 -2.57 -9.57
C GLY A 132 7.78 -1.90 -10.92
N GLY A 133 8.67 -2.50 -11.70
CA GLY A 133 8.95 -2.10 -13.08
C GLY A 133 9.93 -3.07 -13.75
N PRO A 134 10.07 -3.02 -15.09
CA PRO A 134 10.92 -3.96 -15.84
C PRO A 134 12.41 -3.91 -15.44
N TRP A 135 12.84 -2.79 -14.84
CA TRP A 135 14.18 -2.58 -14.31
C TRP A 135 14.47 -3.34 -13.00
N VAL A 136 13.46 -3.87 -12.31
CA VAL A 136 13.64 -4.63 -11.07
C VAL A 136 14.12 -6.05 -11.40
N GLN A 137 15.30 -6.42 -10.90
CA GLN A 137 15.86 -7.76 -11.06
C GLN A 137 15.16 -8.78 -10.16
N GLY A 138 15.16 -10.06 -10.54
CA GLY A 138 14.53 -11.14 -9.76
C GLY A 138 14.93 -11.11 -8.29
N LYS A 139 16.24 -11.06 -8.01
CA LYS A 139 16.82 -10.95 -6.65
C LYS A 139 16.46 -9.69 -5.84
N LEU A 140 15.95 -8.65 -6.51
CA LEU A 140 15.54 -7.39 -5.87
C LEU A 140 14.02 -7.31 -5.64
N SER A 141 13.27 -8.30 -6.11
CA SER A 141 11.82 -8.40 -5.91
C SER A 141 11.48 -8.98 -4.53
N MET A 142 10.20 -8.97 -4.18
CA MET A 142 9.68 -9.77 -3.06
C MET A 142 9.91 -11.26 -3.35
N GLN A 143 10.38 -12.00 -2.34
CA GLN A 143 10.78 -13.41 -2.46
C GLN A 143 9.84 -14.33 -1.69
N HIS A 144 9.69 -15.55 -2.18
CA HIS A 144 9.02 -16.65 -1.47
C HIS A 144 10.02 -17.76 -1.16
N LEU A 145 9.92 -18.33 0.04
CA LEU A 145 10.57 -19.61 0.30
C LEU A 145 9.81 -20.71 -0.44
N VAL A 146 10.54 -21.46 -1.25
CA VAL A 146 10.05 -22.62 -1.98
C VAL A 146 10.89 -23.83 -1.61
N SER A 147 10.31 -25.02 -1.73
CA SER A 147 10.97 -26.25 -1.31
C SER A 147 10.56 -27.40 -2.22
N SER A 148 11.50 -28.28 -2.52
CA SER A 148 11.25 -29.60 -3.10
C SER A 148 11.64 -30.67 -2.07
N VAL A 149 11.07 -31.87 -2.22
CA VAL A 149 11.35 -33.00 -1.32
C VAL A 149 11.71 -34.20 -2.18
N THR A 150 12.79 -34.88 -1.81
CA THR A 150 13.22 -36.14 -2.43
C THR A 150 13.47 -37.17 -1.34
N VAL A 151 12.80 -38.32 -1.44
CA VAL A 151 13.05 -39.46 -0.56
C VAL A 151 14.23 -40.24 -1.12
N VAL A 152 15.18 -40.58 -0.25
CA VAL A 152 16.40 -41.31 -0.63
C VAL A 152 16.62 -42.50 0.30
N ASP A 153 17.23 -43.56 -0.23
CA ASP A 153 17.75 -44.64 0.60
C ASP A 153 19.06 -44.19 1.25
N GLY A 154 19.10 -44.17 2.59
CA GLY A 154 20.28 -43.76 3.35
C GLY A 154 21.51 -44.65 3.15
N ALA A 155 21.34 -45.88 2.63
CA ALA A 155 22.45 -46.76 2.29
C ALA A 155 23.05 -46.47 0.90
N ALA A 156 22.35 -45.73 0.03
CA ALA A 156 22.80 -45.43 -1.31
C ALA A 156 23.93 -44.38 -1.30
N LYS A 157 25.06 -44.69 -1.95
CA LYS A 157 26.22 -43.79 -2.07
C LYS A 157 26.29 -43.05 -3.41
N SER A 158 25.21 -43.08 -4.18
CA SER A 158 25.14 -42.41 -5.48
C SER A 158 24.94 -40.91 -5.33
N LYS A 159 25.52 -40.13 -6.24
CA LYS A 159 25.17 -38.71 -6.38
C LYS A 159 23.69 -38.61 -6.75
N ILE A 160 22.96 -37.77 -6.03
CA ILE A 160 21.57 -37.42 -6.32
C ILE A 160 21.52 -36.02 -6.92
N ILE A 161 20.61 -35.82 -7.87
CA ILE A 161 20.29 -34.50 -8.41
C ILE A 161 18.98 -34.10 -7.75
N LEU A 162 19.01 -33.08 -6.90
CA LEU A 162 17.81 -32.57 -6.25
C LEU A 162 17.00 -31.72 -7.25
N PRO A 163 15.67 -31.88 -7.29
CA PRO A 163 14.83 -31.05 -8.13
C PRO A 163 14.82 -29.61 -7.61
N VAL A 164 14.96 -28.64 -8.51
CA VAL A 164 14.74 -27.22 -8.19
C VAL A 164 13.22 -27.00 -8.06
N PRO A 165 12.72 -26.45 -6.95
CA PRO A 165 11.30 -26.19 -6.79
C PRO A 165 10.81 -25.07 -7.71
N ASP A 166 9.58 -25.22 -8.20
CA ASP A 166 8.92 -24.16 -8.98
C ASP A 166 8.60 -22.93 -8.11
N PRO A 167 8.64 -21.71 -8.68
CA PRO A 167 8.17 -20.52 -8.00
C PRO A 167 6.65 -20.56 -7.74
N LYS A 168 6.20 -19.87 -6.68
CA LYS A 168 4.77 -19.75 -6.37
C LYS A 168 4.04 -18.95 -7.45
N LYS A 169 2.88 -19.46 -7.91
CA LYS A 169 2.09 -18.86 -9.01
C LYS A 169 1.72 -17.39 -8.73
N PRO A 170 1.84 -16.50 -9.72
CA PRO A 170 1.39 -15.12 -9.60
C PRO A 170 -0.14 -15.02 -9.58
N TYR A 171 -0.66 -13.88 -9.14
CA TYR A 171 -2.11 -13.64 -9.15
C TYR A 171 -2.67 -13.40 -10.57
N PHE A 172 -1.96 -12.57 -11.35
CA PHE A 172 -2.36 -12.23 -12.70
C PHE A 172 -1.53 -13.05 -13.70
N ASP A 173 -2.06 -14.20 -14.11
CA ASP A 173 -1.41 -15.07 -15.10
C ASP A 173 -1.24 -14.39 -16.48
N PHE A 174 -1.97 -13.30 -16.74
CA PHE A 174 -1.90 -12.51 -17.98
C PHE A 174 -0.93 -11.32 -17.91
N ALA A 175 -0.31 -11.05 -16.76
CA ALA A 175 0.48 -9.83 -16.55
C ALA A 175 1.94 -9.94 -17.01
N PHE A 176 2.42 -11.14 -17.32
CA PHE A 176 3.81 -11.34 -17.73
C PHE A 176 3.96 -11.29 -19.24
N THR A 177 4.88 -10.44 -19.70
CA THR A 177 5.48 -10.62 -21.02
C THR A 177 6.27 -11.94 -21.04
N PRO A 178 6.46 -12.58 -22.21
CA PRO A 178 7.23 -13.82 -22.29
C PRO A 178 8.63 -13.71 -21.66
N GLU A 179 9.26 -12.53 -21.78
CA GLU A 179 10.57 -12.27 -21.19
C GLU A 179 10.50 -12.16 -19.65
N LEU A 180 9.48 -11.50 -19.11
CA LEU A 180 9.29 -11.42 -17.66
C LEU A 180 8.95 -12.79 -17.06
N GLU A 181 8.11 -13.58 -17.73
CA GLU A 181 7.79 -14.95 -17.30
C GLU A 181 9.05 -15.82 -17.26
N LYS A 182 9.89 -15.74 -18.30
CA LYS A 182 11.17 -16.44 -18.34
C LYS A 182 12.08 -16.03 -17.17
N ARG A 183 12.28 -14.72 -16.97
CA ARG A 183 13.11 -14.19 -15.87
C ARG A 183 12.61 -14.64 -14.49
N TRP A 184 11.29 -14.68 -14.32
CA TRP A 184 10.66 -15.11 -13.07
C TRP A 184 10.87 -16.62 -12.81
N LYS A 185 10.72 -17.47 -13.84
CA LYS A 185 10.95 -18.92 -13.74
C LYS A 185 12.42 -19.30 -13.56
N GLU A 186 13.34 -18.51 -14.10
CA GLU A 186 14.78 -18.77 -14.03
C GLU A 186 15.42 -18.32 -12.71
N PHE A 187 14.79 -17.42 -11.95
CA PHE A 187 15.36 -16.95 -10.70
C PHE A 187 15.15 -17.95 -9.56
N TYR A 188 16.26 -18.50 -9.07
CA TYR A 188 16.32 -19.40 -7.91
C TYR A 188 17.64 -19.19 -7.16
N GLU A 189 17.59 -19.28 -5.84
CA GLU A 189 18.77 -19.24 -4.97
C GLU A 189 18.60 -20.28 -3.84
N ASP A 190 19.60 -21.13 -3.66
CA ASP A 190 19.61 -22.12 -2.58
C ASP A 190 19.72 -21.41 -1.22
N VAL A 191 18.83 -21.78 -0.29
CA VAL A 191 18.88 -21.30 1.10
C VAL A 191 19.52 -22.35 2.01
N ALA A 192 18.98 -23.57 1.97
CA ALA A 192 19.46 -24.69 2.76
C ALA A 192 19.01 -26.03 2.16
N VAL A 193 19.81 -27.07 2.35
CA VAL A 193 19.42 -28.46 2.11
C VAL A 193 19.32 -29.14 3.48
N LEU A 194 18.12 -29.62 3.81
CA LEU A 194 17.86 -30.34 5.05
C LEU A 194 17.65 -31.82 4.74
N ALA A 195 18.34 -32.68 5.48
CA ALA A 195 18.13 -34.12 5.42
C ALA A 195 17.69 -34.59 6.81
N PHE A 196 16.67 -35.42 6.85
CA PHE A 196 16.11 -35.92 8.10
C PHE A 196 15.46 -37.30 7.89
N PRO A 197 15.35 -38.14 8.95
CA PRO A 197 14.64 -39.40 8.85
C PRO A 197 13.19 -39.18 8.44
N GLU A 198 12.71 -39.91 7.42
CA GLU A 198 11.33 -39.82 6.98
C GLU A 198 10.38 -40.19 8.13
N PRO A 199 9.46 -39.29 8.54
CA PRO A 199 8.51 -39.59 9.61
C PRO A 199 7.55 -40.70 9.17
N ALA A 200 7.10 -41.51 10.11
CA ALA A 200 6.18 -42.62 9.83
C ALA A 200 4.82 -42.11 9.31
N LYS A 201 4.45 -40.86 9.61
CA LYS A 201 3.27 -40.18 9.08
C LYS A 201 3.65 -38.87 8.39
N SER A 202 3.10 -38.68 7.19
CA SER A 202 3.21 -37.41 6.48
C SER A 202 2.00 -36.52 6.78
N GLU A 203 2.16 -35.60 7.72
CA GLU A 203 1.15 -34.58 8.03
C GLU A 203 1.66 -33.20 7.63
N LYS A 204 0.77 -32.37 7.05
CA LYS A 204 1.07 -30.97 6.70
C LYS A 204 0.20 -30.05 7.53
N ILE A 205 0.75 -28.89 7.89
CA ILE A 205 -0.01 -27.83 8.54
C ILE A 205 -1.18 -27.43 7.61
N THR A 206 -2.41 -27.60 8.09
CA THR A 206 -3.62 -27.23 7.32
C THR A 206 -3.59 -25.73 6.96
N GLY A 207 -3.79 -25.41 5.68
CA GLY A 207 -3.79 -24.03 5.19
C GLY A 207 -2.45 -23.32 5.32
N VAL A 208 -1.32 -24.04 5.26
CA VAL A 208 0.03 -23.47 5.43
C VAL A 208 0.31 -22.31 4.45
N ASP A 209 -0.12 -22.43 3.20
CA ASP A 209 0.13 -21.39 2.19
C ASP A 209 -0.61 -20.08 2.50
N ASP A 210 -1.87 -20.16 2.98
CA ASP A 210 -2.64 -19.01 3.43
C ASP A 210 -2.03 -18.39 4.70
N LYS A 211 -1.62 -19.23 5.66
CA LYS A 211 -0.98 -18.79 6.91
C LYS A 211 0.38 -18.12 6.68
N ALA A 212 1.13 -18.59 5.69
CA ALA A 212 2.39 -18.00 5.27
C ALA A 212 2.21 -16.73 4.42
N LEU A 213 0.96 -16.37 4.08
CA LEU A 213 0.62 -15.24 3.23
C LEU A 213 1.31 -15.29 1.86
N TYR A 214 1.62 -16.49 1.35
CA TYR A 214 2.18 -16.63 -0.01
C TYR A 214 1.21 -16.08 -1.05
N TYR A 215 -0.08 -16.30 -0.83
CA TYR A 215 -1.11 -15.68 -1.62
C TYR A 215 -2.41 -15.61 -0.83
N ARG A 216 -3.11 -14.47 -0.94
CA ARG A 216 -4.49 -14.31 -0.47
C ARG A 216 -5.26 -13.53 -1.52
N ALA A 217 -6.40 -14.07 -1.91
CA ALA A 217 -7.26 -13.37 -2.85
C ALA A 217 -7.73 -12.01 -2.30
N PRO A 218 -7.87 -10.99 -3.15
CA PRO A 218 -8.13 -9.62 -2.73
C PRO A 218 -9.52 -9.42 -2.10
N TYR A 219 -10.47 -10.32 -2.37
CA TYR A 219 -11.84 -10.20 -1.91
C TYR A 219 -12.29 -11.47 -1.20
N THR A 220 -12.87 -11.31 -0.02
CA THR A 220 -13.48 -12.41 0.74
C THR A 220 -14.79 -12.92 0.10
N SER A 221 -15.33 -12.19 -0.88
CA SER A 221 -16.47 -12.61 -1.69
C SER A 221 -16.10 -13.57 -2.81
N THR A 222 -14.81 -13.74 -3.12
CA THR A 222 -14.35 -14.72 -4.10
C THR A 222 -14.56 -16.15 -3.56
N PRO A 223 -15.01 -17.10 -4.39
CA PRO A 223 -15.20 -18.49 -3.95
C PRO A 223 -13.94 -19.08 -3.29
N ASN A 224 -14.14 -19.82 -2.20
CA ASN A 224 -13.09 -20.53 -1.45
C ASN A 224 -12.05 -19.62 -0.74
N VAL A 225 -12.34 -18.34 -0.57
CA VAL A 225 -11.47 -17.42 0.17
C VAL A 225 -11.93 -17.30 1.61
N SER A 226 -11.07 -17.70 2.55
CA SER A 226 -11.35 -17.55 3.97
C SER A 226 -11.50 -16.07 4.35
N ALA A 227 -12.61 -15.73 5.02
CA ALA A 227 -12.87 -14.37 5.49
C ALA A 227 -11.81 -13.91 6.50
N TYR A 228 -11.29 -14.84 7.30
CA TYR A 228 -10.21 -14.62 8.26
C TYR A 228 -9.31 -15.86 8.35
N ILE A 229 -8.06 -15.65 8.72
CA ILE A 229 -7.13 -16.74 9.07
C ILE A 229 -7.24 -16.94 10.58
N PRO A 230 -7.64 -18.13 11.08
CA PRO A 230 -7.80 -18.34 12.51
C PRO A 230 -6.45 -18.21 13.23
N SER A 231 -6.40 -17.28 14.18
CA SER A 231 -5.29 -17.13 15.13
C SER A 231 -5.65 -17.90 16.39
N LEU A 232 -5.42 -19.21 16.37
CA LEU A 232 -5.73 -20.06 17.51
C LEU A 232 -4.72 -19.81 18.62
N ALA A 233 -5.19 -19.61 19.85
CA ALA A 233 -4.31 -19.56 21.02
C ALA A 233 -3.69 -20.94 21.34
N VAL A 234 -4.31 -22.01 20.85
CA VAL A 234 -3.87 -23.40 21.05
C VAL A 234 -3.98 -24.14 19.73
N TYR A 235 -2.89 -24.80 19.32
CA TYR A 235 -2.85 -25.68 18.17
C TYR A 235 -2.78 -27.13 18.64
N PRO A 236 -3.47 -28.08 17.99
CA PRO A 236 -3.27 -29.50 18.24
C PRO A 236 -1.79 -29.85 18.04
N GLU A 237 -1.17 -30.51 19.02
CA GLU A 237 0.18 -31.04 18.83
C GLU A 237 0.15 -32.13 17.76
N ALA A 238 1.14 -32.11 16.87
CA ALA A 238 1.32 -33.18 15.90
C ALA A 238 1.67 -34.49 16.64
N SER A 239 1.27 -35.62 16.09
CA SER A 239 1.61 -36.91 16.68
C SER A 239 3.13 -37.14 16.66
N ALA A 240 3.68 -37.88 17.63
CA ALA A 240 5.11 -38.16 17.68
C ALA A 240 5.64 -38.83 16.40
N GLU A 241 4.81 -39.62 15.72
CA GLU A 241 5.10 -40.29 14.45
C GLU A 241 5.21 -39.33 13.25
N ALA A 242 4.69 -38.11 13.39
CA ALA A 242 4.73 -37.04 12.39
C ALA A 242 5.79 -35.96 12.71
N ILE A 243 6.54 -36.12 13.81
CA ILE A 243 7.53 -35.15 14.28
C ILE A 243 8.94 -35.76 14.22
N ILE A 244 9.91 -34.90 13.92
CA ILE A 244 11.34 -35.22 14.00
C ILE A 244 11.84 -34.67 15.34
N PRO A 245 12.25 -35.52 16.29
CA PRO A 245 12.72 -35.06 17.57
C PRO A 245 14.02 -34.27 17.41
N LYS A 246 14.19 -33.22 18.24
CA LYS A 246 15.32 -32.29 18.18
C LYS A 246 16.69 -32.94 18.50
N GLU A 247 16.68 -34.15 19.07
CA GLU A 247 17.88 -34.83 19.59
C GLU A 247 18.51 -35.85 18.64
N ASN A 248 18.17 -35.82 17.34
CA ASN A 248 18.81 -36.65 16.32
C ASN A 248 19.99 -35.95 15.63
#